data_AF-C7J9H5-F1
#
_entry.id   AF-C7J9H5-F1
#
_cell.length_a   1.000
_cell.length_b   1.000
_cell.length_c   1.000
_cell.angle_alpha   90.00
_cell.angle_beta   90.00
_cell.angle_gamma   90.00
#
_symmetry.space_group_name_H-M   'P 1'
#
loop_
_entity.id
_entity.type
_entity.pdbx_description
1 polymer ?
#
loop_
_entity_poly.entity_id
_entity_poly.type
_entity_poly.pdbx_seq_one_letter_code
_entity_poly.pdbx_strand_id
1 'polypeptide(L)'
;MANSGKKLMDGGGVAFQTLPRAAGDDNADDDYVRPPPRPLVSTVHDKPATHPQQVHISVVGANRMRICWVTDDDDGRSSPPSVVEYGTSPGEYTASATGDHATYSYSDYKSGAIHHVTIGPLEPATTYYYRCGAGEEEELSLRTPPAKLPVEFVVIGDVGQTEWTAATLSHIGEKDYDVALVAGDLSYADGKQPLWDSFGRLVQPLASARPWMVTEGNHEKEKTPPPPPVAGAGAGVRLSPSRFAAYNARWRMPREESGSPSSLYYSFDAAGGAAHVVMLGSYAYVEERG
;
A
#
# COMPACT_ATOMS: atom_id res chain seq x y z
N MET A 1 -4.64 62.22 -4.00
CA MET A 1 -3.88 61.37 -4.94
C MET A 1 -4.07 59.94 -4.51
N ALA A 2 -4.46 59.09 -5.44
CA ALA A 2 -4.75 57.67 -5.22
C ALA A 2 -3.49 56.90 -4.83
N ASN A 3 -3.64 55.85 -4.03
CA ASN A 3 -3.10 54.57 -4.46
C ASN A 3 -3.94 53.40 -3.93
N SER A 4 -4.35 52.57 -4.89
CA SER A 4 -5.08 51.33 -4.76
C SER A 4 -4.10 50.21 -4.43
N GLY A 5 -4.31 49.49 -3.33
CA GLY A 5 -3.54 48.31 -2.94
C GLY A 5 -4.46 47.10 -2.89
N LYS A 6 -4.36 46.26 -3.93
CA LYS A 6 -5.12 45.02 -4.17
C LYS A 6 -5.25 44.12 -2.92
N LYS A 7 -6.48 43.68 -2.68
CA LYS A 7 -6.82 42.50 -1.90
C LYS A 7 -6.28 41.27 -2.65
N LEU A 8 -5.21 40.63 -2.14
CA LEU A 8 -4.84 39.29 -2.60
C LEU A 8 -5.87 38.30 -2.06
N MET A 9 -6.32 37.43 -2.96
CA MET A 9 -7.17 36.29 -2.64
C MET A 9 -6.33 35.26 -1.89
N ASP A 10 -6.89 34.72 -0.80
CA ASP A 10 -6.41 33.49 -0.16
C ASP A 10 -6.50 32.36 -1.17
N GLY A 11 -5.36 31.99 -1.76
CA GLY A 11 -5.21 30.71 -2.43
C GLY A 11 -5.18 29.64 -1.36
N GLY A 12 -6.09 28.66 -1.45
CA GLY A 12 -6.10 27.49 -0.58
C GLY A 12 -4.75 26.78 -0.64
N GLY A 13 -3.91 27.07 0.34
CA GLY A 13 -2.64 26.39 0.55
C GLY A 13 -2.88 25.02 1.18
N VAL A 14 -2.14 24.02 0.72
CA VAL A 14 -2.00 22.74 1.41
C VAL A 14 -1.28 23.02 2.73
N ALA A 15 -1.96 22.80 3.86
CA ALA A 15 -1.33 22.92 5.16
C ALA A 15 -0.52 21.64 5.43
N PHE A 16 0.80 21.75 5.38
CA PHE A 16 1.68 20.69 5.87
C PHE A 16 1.83 20.84 7.38
N GLN A 17 1.17 19.96 8.14
CA GLN A 17 1.45 19.85 9.56
C GLN A 17 2.63 18.90 9.75
N THR A 18 3.83 19.46 9.87
CA THR A 18 5.00 18.71 10.32
C THR A 18 4.84 18.36 11.80
N LEU A 19 5.41 17.23 12.23
CA LEU A 19 5.40 16.78 13.62
C LEU A 19 5.76 17.94 14.57
N PRO A 20 5.03 18.15 15.68
CA PRO A 20 5.49 19.06 16.72
C PRO A 20 6.82 18.53 17.27
N ARG A 21 7.82 19.42 17.38
CA ARG A 21 9.00 19.15 18.21
C ARG A 21 8.52 18.81 19.61
N ALA A 22 9.18 17.84 20.27
CA ALA A 22 8.89 17.51 21.65
C ALA A 22 8.92 18.78 22.51
N ALA A 23 7.92 18.94 23.39
CA ALA A 23 7.78 20.14 24.20
C ALA A 23 8.98 20.30 25.15
N GLY A 24 9.77 21.36 24.93
CA GLY A 24 10.96 21.69 25.72
C GLY A 24 12.07 22.42 24.97
N ASP A 25 11.94 22.61 23.66
CA ASP A 25 13.09 22.97 22.81
C ASP A 25 12.90 24.33 22.10
N ASP A 26 12.89 25.40 22.89
CA ASP A 26 12.92 26.80 22.44
C ASP A 26 14.37 27.31 22.20
N ASN A 27 15.29 26.44 21.77
CA ASN A 27 16.63 26.83 21.34
C ASN A 27 16.81 26.59 19.83
N ALA A 28 17.13 27.65 19.12
CA ALA A 28 17.38 27.65 17.68
C ALA A 28 18.73 27.02 17.28
N ASP A 29 19.34 26.19 18.13
CA ASP A 29 20.71 25.67 18.00
C ASP A 29 20.87 24.17 18.39
N ASP A 30 19.78 23.39 18.53
CA ASP A 30 19.92 21.94 18.76
C ASP A 30 20.01 21.18 17.43
N ASP A 31 21.24 20.83 17.05
CA ASP A 31 21.53 19.95 15.92
C ASP A 31 20.75 18.63 16.10
N TYR A 32 19.88 18.30 15.15
CA TYR A 32 19.14 17.04 15.20
C TYR A 32 20.11 15.85 15.20
N VAL A 33 20.25 15.20 16.36
CA VAL A 33 21.00 13.95 16.48
C VAL A 33 20.05 12.80 16.14
N ARG A 34 20.31 12.13 15.02
CA ARG A 34 19.53 10.94 14.61
C ARG A 34 19.65 9.87 15.72
N PRO A 35 18.52 9.39 16.28
CA PRO A 35 18.56 8.31 17.26
C PRO A 35 19.07 7.01 16.63
N PRO A 36 19.67 6.11 17.42
CA PRO A 36 20.22 4.87 16.88
C PRO A 36 19.13 3.98 16.24
N PRO A 37 19.52 3.07 15.33
CA PRO A 37 18.62 2.05 14.79
C PRO A 37 17.96 1.22 15.91
N ARG A 38 16.71 0.80 15.70
CA ARG A 38 15.98 -0.05 16.64
C ARG A 38 15.84 -1.48 16.11
N PRO A 39 15.58 -2.46 16.99
CA PRO A 39 15.30 -3.84 16.59
C PRO A 39 14.19 -3.95 15.54
N LEU A 40 14.25 -5.01 14.74
CA LEU A 40 13.18 -5.40 13.83
C LEU A 40 11.94 -5.85 14.63
N VAL A 41 10.77 -5.41 14.18
CA VAL A 41 9.47 -5.89 14.63
C VAL A 41 9.04 -7.01 13.69
N SER A 42 9.16 -8.25 14.15
CA SER A 42 8.70 -9.42 13.42
C SER A 42 7.28 -9.74 13.81
N THR A 43 6.34 -9.67 12.86
CA THR A 43 4.96 -10.10 13.08
C THR A 43 4.78 -11.50 12.48
N VAL A 44 4.24 -12.42 13.27
CA VAL A 44 3.99 -13.82 12.85
C VAL A 44 2.50 -14.01 12.53
N HIS A 45 2.20 -14.95 11.63
CA HIS A 45 0.83 -15.42 11.40
C HIS A 45 0.59 -16.68 12.24
N ASP A 46 -0.41 -16.64 13.10
CA ASP A 46 -0.76 -17.71 14.05
C ASP A 46 -2.17 -18.28 13.83
N LYS A 47 -2.85 -17.83 12.77
CA LYS A 47 -4.19 -18.28 12.36
C LYS A 47 -4.10 -19.37 11.28
N PRO A 48 -5.22 -20.05 10.93
CA PRO A 48 -5.23 -21.06 9.88
C PRO A 48 -4.67 -20.54 8.53
N ALA A 49 -4.17 -21.44 7.69
CA ALA A 49 -3.57 -21.09 6.40
C ALA A 49 -4.53 -20.34 5.45
N THR A 50 -5.83 -20.60 5.58
CA THR A 50 -6.89 -19.94 4.81
C THR A 50 -7.26 -18.56 5.34
N HIS A 51 -6.80 -18.18 6.53
CA HIS A 51 -7.18 -16.92 7.16
C HIS A 51 -6.55 -15.74 6.40
N PRO A 52 -7.34 -14.72 5.98
CA PRO A 52 -6.82 -13.51 5.37
C PRO A 52 -5.85 -12.75 6.27
N GLN A 53 -4.67 -12.43 5.74
CA GLN A 53 -3.67 -11.60 6.42
C GLN A 53 -3.07 -10.59 5.44
N GLN A 54 -2.30 -9.66 5.97
CA GLN A 54 -1.62 -8.61 5.20
C GLN A 54 -2.62 -7.75 4.41
N VAL A 55 -3.83 -7.55 4.96
CA VAL A 55 -4.93 -6.87 4.29
C VAL A 55 -4.58 -5.40 4.08
N HIS A 56 -4.69 -4.94 2.83
CA HIS A 56 -4.44 -3.55 2.48
C HIS A 56 -5.34 -3.07 1.34
N ILE A 57 -5.58 -1.76 1.29
CA ILE A 57 -6.55 -1.13 0.39
C ILE A 57 -5.85 -0.11 -0.50
N SER A 58 -6.28 0.03 -1.75
CA SER A 58 -5.88 1.13 -2.64
C SER A 58 -7.10 1.74 -3.36
N VAL A 59 -7.02 3.03 -3.69
CA VAL A 59 -7.99 3.68 -4.58
C VAL A 59 -7.84 3.12 -5.99
N VAL A 60 -8.98 2.87 -6.65
CA VAL A 60 -9.03 2.39 -8.03
C VAL A 60 -10.13 3.15 -8.78
N GLY A 61 -9.74 3.98 -9.75
CA GLY A 61 -10.69 4.86 -10.44
C GLY A 61 -11.39 5.85 -9.49
N ALA A 62 -12.58 6.33 -9.88
CA ALA A 62 -13.25 7.44 -9.19
C ALA A 62 -13.98 7.05 -7.90
N ASN A 63 -14.56 5.85 -7.84
CA ASN A 63 -15.44 5.43 -6.74
C ASN A 63 -15.33 3.94 -6.43
N ARG A 64 -14.17 3.33 -6.68
CA ARG A 64 -13.89 1.93 -6.34
C ARG A 64 -12.64 1.85 -5.48
N MET A 65 -12.55 0.74 -4.75
CA MET A 65 -11.38 0.40 -3.96
C MET A 65 -10.97 -1.02 -4.26
N ARG A 66 -9.67 -1.27 -4.26
CA ARG A 66 -9.13 -2.62 -4.33
C ARG A 66 -8.69 -3.04 -2.94
N ILE A 67 -9.19 -4.18 -2.50
CA ILE A 67 -8.81 -4.85 -1.26
C ILE A 67 -7.91 -6.00 -1.67
N CYS A 68 -6.72 -6.04 -1.10
CA CYS A 68 -5.75 -7.11 -1.30
C CYS A 68 -5.45 -7.79 0.02
N TRP A 69 -5.24 -9.10 -0.01
CA TRP A 69 -4.83 -9.89 1.16
C TRP A 69 -4.04 -11.12 0.73
N VAL A 70 -3.43 -11.81 1.70
CA VAL A 70 -2.69 -13.05 1.49
C VAL A 70 -3.32 -14.17 2.30
N THR A 71 -3.33 -15.38 1.74
CA THR A 71 -3.54 -16.64 2.49
C THR A 71 -2.35 -17.55 2.25
N ASP A 72 -1.93 -18.33 3.24
CA ASP A 72 -0.74 -19.19 3.15
C ASP A 72 -0.94 -20.41 2.20
N ASP A 73 -2.16 -20.64 1.75
CA ASP A 73 -2.52 -21.79 0.92
C ASP A 73 -2.16 -21.60 -0.56
N ASP A 74 -1.15 -22.35 -1.02
CA ASP A 74 -0.52 -22.22 -2.34
C ASP A 74 -0.65 -23.49 -3.21
N ASP A 75 -1.43 -24.49 -2.76
CA ASP A 75 -1.50 -25.82 -3.38
C ASP A 75 -2.53 -25.93 -4.52
N GLY A 76 -3.32 -24.86 -4.73
CA GLY A 76 -4.32 -24.75 -5.79
C GLY A 76 -5.52 -25.72 -5.66
N ARG A 77 -5.60 -26.49 -4.57
CA ARG A 77 -6.74 -27.38 -4.26
C ARG A 77 -7.66 -26.77 -3.20
N SER A 78 -7.13 -25.90 -2.35
CA SER A 78 -7.81 -25.45 -1.12
C SER A 78 -7.84 -23.93 -0.93
N SER A 79 -7.21 -23.14 -1.82
CA SER A 79 -7.18 -21.67 -1.70
C SER A 79 -8.59 -21.08 -1.63
N PRO A 80 -8.90 -20.28 -0.60
CA PRO A 80 -10.23 -19.69 -0.45
C PRO A 80 -10.57 -18.78 -1.64
N PRO A 81 -11.86 -18.64 -1.97
CA PRO A 81 -12.26 -17.84 -3.11
C PRO A 81 -11.86 -16.38 -2.90
N SER A 82 -11.45 -15.72 -3.99
CA SER A 82 -11.07 -14.30 -4.00
C SER A 82 -12.34 -13.45 -4.01
N VAL A 83 -13.06 -13.44 -2.89
CA VAL A 83 -14.36 -12.79 -2.73
C VAL A 83 -14.27 -11.79 -1.58
N VAL A 84 -14.93 -10.64 -1.74
CA VAL A 84 -15.18 -9.69 -0.65
C VAL A 84 -16.68 -9.48 -0.53
N GLU A 85 -17.20 -9.67 0.66
CA GLU A 85 -18.56 -9.28 1.03
C GLU A 85 -18.49 -7.96 1.80
N TYR A 86 -19.37 -7.01 1.50
CA TYR A 86 -19.32 -5.67 2.10
C TYR A 86 -20.70 -5.02 2.23
N GLY A 87 -20.82 -4.10 3.18
CA GLY A 87 -22.03 -3.33 3.45
C GLY A 87 -21.74 -2.10 4.31
N THR A 88 -22.76 -1.30 4.61
CA THR A 88 -22.62 -0.05 5.39
C THR A 88 -22.97 -0.21 6.87
N SER A 89 -23.43 -1.40 7.27
CA SER A 89 -23.75 -1.76 8.65
C SER A 89 -22.87 -2.94 9.10
N PRO A 90 -22.37 -2.95 10.36
CA PRO A 90 -21.63 -4.09 10.89
C PRO A 90 -22.44 -5.38 10.82
N GLY A 91 -21.82 -6.47 10.35
CA GLY A 91 -22.44 -7.79 10.21
C GLY A 91 -23.47 -7.93 9.09
N GLU A 92 -23.76 -6.88 8.32
CA GLU A 92 -24.73 -6.89 7.22
C GLU A 92 -24.06 -6.58 5.88
N TYR A 93 -23.73 -7.64 5.14
CA TYR A 93 -23.05 -7.52 3.85
C TYR A 93 -24.06 -7.59 2.69
N THR A 94 -24.49 -6.41 2.22
CA THR A 94 -25.52 -6.29 1.17
C THR A 94 -24.97 -6.46 -0.24
N ALA A 95 -23.66 -6.48 -0.41
CA ALA A 95 -22.99 -6.61 -1.70
C ALA A 95 -21.79 -7.56 -1.60
N SER A 96 -21.39 -8.10 -2.76
CA SER A 96 -20.18 -8.89 -2.89
C SER A 96 -19.46 -8.60 -4.21
N ALA A 97 -18.16 -8.85 -4.23
CA ALA A 97 -17.33 -8.77 -5.43
C ALA A 97 -16.38 -9.95 -5.47
N THR A 98 -16.10 -10.43 -6.68
CA THR A 98 -15.12 -11.49 -6.94
C THR A 98 -13.94 -10.90 -7.69
N GLY A 99 -12.73 -11.34 -7.37
CA GLY A 99 -11.50 -10.95 -8.02
C GLY A 99 -10.63 -12.14 -8.39
N ASP A 100 -9.33 -11.89 -8.47
CA ASP A 100 -8.32 -12.86 -8.85
C ASP A 100 -7.29 -13.04 -7.72
N HIS A 101 -6.40 -14.01 -7.90
CA HIS A 101 -5.21 -14.14 -7.05
C HIS A 101 -4.02 -14.61 -7.86
N ALA A 102 -2.82 -14.35 -7.34
CA ALA A 102 -1.56 -14.78 -7.92
C ALA A 102 -0.57 -15.17 -6.81
N THR A 103 0.52 -15.83 -7.20
CA THR A 103 1.68 -16.05 -6.33
C THR A 103 2.92 -15.51 -7.04
N TYR A 104 3.98 -15.24 -6.27
CA TYR A 104 5.30 -14.98 -6.84
C TYR A 104 6.36 -15.83 -6.15
N SER A 105 7.46 -16.05 -6.85
CA SER A 105 8.62 -16.76 -6.32
C SER A 105 9.87 -15.91 -6.44
N TYR A 106 10.75 -16.05 -5.45
CA TYR A 106 12.02 -15.35 -5.39
C TYR A 106 13.04 -16.28 -4.70
N SER A 107 14.05 -16.73 -5.45
CA SER A 107 14.95 -17.79 -4.97
C SER A 107 14.17 -19.04 -4.55
N ASP A 108 14.29 -19.46 -3.29
CA ASP A 108 13.67 -20.58 -2.62
C ASP A 108 12.35 -20.21 -1.91
N TYR A 109 12.00 -18.93 -1.90
CA TYR A 109 10.72 -18.45 -1.38
C TYR A 109 9.63 -18.51 -2.45
N LYS A 110 8.44 -18.95 -2.04
CA LYS A 110 7.17 -18.78 -2.75
C LYS A 110 6.18 -18.11 -1.82
N SER A 111 5.48 -17.09 -2.31
CA SER A 111 4.43 -16.43 -1.53
C SER A 111 3.21 -17.33 -1.38
N GLY A 112 2.41 -17.06 -0.35
CA GLY A 112 1.01 -17.48 -0.33
C GLY A 112 0.21 -16.88 -1.50
N ALA A 113 -1.05 -17.28 -1.64
CA ALA A 113 -1.96 -16.69 -2.62
C ALA A 113 -2.25 -15.23 -2.24
N ILE A 114 -1.90 -14.30 -3.14
CA ILE A 114 -2.16 -12.87 -3.01
C ILE A 114 -3.43 -12.57 -3.80
N HIS A 115 -4.49 -12.24 -3.10
CA HIS A 115 -5.80 -11.97 -3.66
C HIS A 115 -5.97 -10.48 -3.96
N HIS A 116 -6.67 -10.16 -5.04
CA HIS A 116 -7.03 -8.80 -5.42
C HIS A 116 -8.51 -8.73 -5.79
N VAL A 117 -9.30 -7.99 -5.01
CA VAL A 117 -10.73 -7.79 -5.27
C VAL A 117 -11.04 -6.30 -5.35
N THR A 118 -11.72 -5.88 -6.41
CA THR A 118 -12.17 -4.48 -6.56
C THR A 118 -13.66 -4.37 -6.21
N ILE A 119 -13.97 -3.61 -5.17
CA ILE A 119 -15.35 -3.35 -4.70
C ILE A 119 -15.87 -2.02 -5.23
N GLY A 120 -17.20 -1.87 -5.25
CA GLY A 120 -17.88 -0.64 -5.65
C GLY A 120 -18.74 -0.77 -6.92
N PRO A 121 -19.36 0.34 -7.35
CA PRO A 121 -19.14 1.72 -6.90
C PRO A 121 -19.51 1.95 -5.43
N LEU A 122 -18.74 2.80 -4.74
CA LEU A 122 -18.89 3.14 -3.33
C LEU A 122 -19.28 4.60 -3.16
N GLU A 123 -20.05 4.89 -2.12
CA GLU A 123 -20.35 6.26 -1.71
C GLU A 123 -19.11 6.90 -1.06
N PRO A 124 -18.84 8.20 -1.29
CA PRO A 124 -17.71 8.90 -0.70
C PRO A 124 -17.90 9.15 0.80
N ALA A 125 -16.80 9.37 1.53
CA ALA A 125 -16.80 9.64 2.98
C ALA A 125 -17.63 8.65 3.82
N THR A 126 -17.76 7.41 3.36
CA THR A 126 -18.66 6.39 3.91
C THR A 126 -17.86 5.23 4.46
N THR A 127 -18.24 4.76 5.65
CA THR A 127 -17.67 3.54 6.24
C THR A 127 -18.36 2.32 5.66
N TYR A 128 -17.56 1.37 5.17
CA TYR A 128 -18.00 0.05 4.75
C TYR A 128 -17.37 -1.00 5.65
N TYR A 129 -18.19 -1.95 6.10
CA TYR A 129 -17.77 -3.16 6.79
C TYR A 129 -17.61 -4.27 5.76
N TYR A 130 -16.54 -5.05 5.85
CA TYR A 130 -16.22 -6.04 4.85
C TYR A 130 -15.50 -7.26 5.42
N ARG A 131 -15.61 -8.37 4.70
CA ARG A 131 -14.88 -9.62 4.97
C ARG A 131 -14.18 -10.10 3.71
N CYS A 132 -12.97 -10.63 3.87
CA CYS A 132 -12.21 -11.24 2.79
C CYS A 132 -12.39 -12.76 2.82
N GLY A 133 -12.59 -13.39 1.67
CA GLY A 133 -12.90 -14.82 1.56
C GLY A 133 -14.40 -15.13 1.74
N ALA A 134 -14.77 -16.40 1.55
CA ALA A 134 -16.13 -16.88 1.76
C ALA A 134 -16.20 -17.64 3.10
N GLY A 135 -16.54 -16.97 4.20
CA GLY A 135 -16.61 -17.59 5.53
C GLY A 135 -16.88 -16.64 6.69
N GLU A 136 -16.85 -17.19 7.91
CA GLU A 136 -16.92 -16.45 9.19
C GLU A 136 -15.57 -15.78 9.54
N GLU A 137 -14.98 -15.09 8.57
CA GLU A 137 -13.72 -14.39 8.75
C GLU A 137 -13.91 -13.09 9.56
N GLU A 138 -12.80 -12.57 10.08
CA GLU A 138 -12.76 -11.32 10.84
C GLU A 138 -13.35 -10.16 10.02
N GLU A 139 -14.33 -9.46 10.59
CA GLU A 139 -14.88 -8.25 10.00
C GLU A 139 -13.87 -7.11 10.11
N LEU A 140 -13.60 -6.47 8.98
CA LEU A 140 -12.80 -5.26 8.87
C LEU A 140 -13.72 -4.10 8.48
N SER A 141 -13.22 -2.87 8.64
CA SER A 141 -13.92 -1.68 8.15
C SER A 141 -12.96 -0.76 7.41
N LEU A 142 -13.44 -0.16 6.35
CA LEU A 142 -12.76 0.85 5.56
C LEU A 142 -13.60 2.12 5.49
N ARG A 143 -12.97 3.28 5.30
CA ARG A 143 -13.68 4.51 4.95
C ARG A 143 -13.23 5.00 3.58
N THR A 144 -14.19 5.34 2.73
CA THR A 144 -13.91 5.93 1.43
C THR A 144 -13.47 7.39 1.55
N PRO A 145 -12.52 7.87 0.71
CA PRO A 145 -12.18 9.28 0.65
C PRO A 145 -13.39 10.17 0.35
N PRO A 146 -13.35 11.45 0.74
CA PRO A 146 -14.41 12.39 0.40
C PRO A 146 -14.42 12.70 -1.10
N ALA A 147 -15.58 13.04 -1.63
CA ALA A 147 -15.74 13.48 -3.03
C ALA A 147 -15.48 14.98 -3.22
N LYS A 148 -15.11 15.70 -2.16
CA LYS A 148 -14.85 17.15 -2.17
C LYS A 148 -13.75 17.46 -1.15
N LEU A 149 -13.17 18.65 -1.24
CA LEU A 149 -12.25 19.15 -0.22
C LEU A 149 -13.00 19.47 1.09
N PRO A 150 -12.33 19.38 2.25
CA PRO A 150 -10.93 18.96 2.42
C PRO A 150 -10.74 17.45 2.22
N VAL A 151 -9.56 17.06 1.75
CA VAL A 151 -9.04 15.69 1.80
C VAL A 151 -7.73 15.71 2.55
N GLU A 152 -7.54 14.78 3.47
CA GLU A 152 -6.37 14.71 4.34
C GLU A 152 -5.45 13.56 3.92
N PHE A 153 -4.22 13.90 3.57
CA PHE A 153 -3.18 12.94 3.22
C PHE A 153 -2.20 12.77 4.37
N VAL A 154 -1.85 11.52 4.66
CA VAL A 154 -0.60 11.19 5.36
C VAL A 154 0.45 10.89 4.31
N VAL A 155 1.65 11.47 4.44
CA VAL A 155 2.77 11.22 3.52
C VAL A 155 3.93 10.63 4.31
N ILE A 156 4.37 9.44 3.93
CA ILE A 156 5.48 8.71 4.54
C ILE A 156 6.35 8.06 3.46
N GLY A 157 7.55 7.64 3.83
CA GLY A 157 8.48 6.89 2.98
C GLY A 157 9.49 6.18 3.90
N ASP A 158 10.29 5.27 3.33
CA ASP A 158 11.36 4.58 4.07
C ASP A 158 10.82 3.88 5.33
N VAL A 159 9.68 3.20 5.19
CA VAL A 159 8.85 2.76 6.33
C VAL A 159 9.56 1.68 7.15
N GLY A 160 10.06 0.64 6.47
CA GLY A 160 10.72 -0.51 7.10
C GLY A 160 9.84 -1.26 8.09
N GLN A 161 10.47 -1.98 9.03
CA GLN A 161 9.76 -2.77 10.04
C GLN A 161 10.54 -2.87 11.35
N THR A 162 10.88 -1.73 11.94
CA THR A 162 11.58 -1.64 13.24
C THR A 162 10.65 -1.10 14.34
N GLU A 163 11.13 -1.00 15.58
CA GLU A 163 10.36 -0.31 16.64
C GLU A 163 10.10 1.16 16.28
N TRP A 164 10.97 1.80 15.48
CA TRP A 164 10.67 3.14 14.94
C TRP A 164 9.52 3.11 13.95
N THR A 165 9.40 2.08 13.13
CA THR A 165 8.23 1.86 12.27
C THR A 165 6.96 1.75 13.11
N ALA A 166 6.97 0.93 14.16
CA ALA A 166 5.81 0.78 15.04
C ALA A 166 5.40 2.10 15.70
N ALA A 167 6.37 2.91 16.13
CA ALA A 167 6.10 4.25 16.66
C ALA A 167 5.49 5.17 15.59
N THR A 168 6.04 5.18 14.36
CA THR A 168 5.50 5.95 13.23
C THR A 168 4.06 5.54 12.91
N LEU A 169 3.79 4.24 12.81
CA LEU A 169 2.43 3.74 12.56
C LEU A 169 1.47 4.10 13.70
N SER A 170 1.91 4.04 14.95
CA SER A 170 1.09 4.49 16.09
C SER A 170 0.71 5.97 15.95
N HIS A 171 1.65 6.84 15.56
CA HIS A 171 1.37 8.27 15.38
C HIS A 171 0.41 8.53 14.22
N ILE A 172 0.50 7.76 13.13
CA ILE A 172 -0.45 7.83 12.02
C ILE A 172 -1.83 7.38 12.47
N GLY A 173 -1.92 6.31 13.28
CA GLY A 173 -3.18 5.78 13.81
C GLY A 173 -3.93 6.74 14.74
N GLU A 174 -3.26 7.76 15.28
CA GLU A 174 -3.86 8.83 16.09
C GLU A 174 -4.48 9.96 15.24
N LYS A 175 -4.30 9.94 13.91
CA LYS A 175 -4.84 10.95 13.00
C LYS A 175 -6.05 10.40 12.25
N ASP A 176 -7.09 11.22 12.09
CA ASP A 176 -8.08 10.95 11.03
C ASP A 176 -7.47 11.45 9.73
N TYR A 177 -7.25 10.55 8.78
CA TYR A 177 -6.75 10.84 7.45
C TYR A 177 -7.57 10.07 6.43
N ASP A 178 -7.58 10.51 5.17
CA ASP A 178 -8.37 9.89 4.11
C ASP A 178 -7.53 8.93 3.25
N VAL A 179 -6.28 9.29 2.96
CA VAL A 179 -5.39 8.53 2.07
C VAL A 179 -3.95 8.57 2.58
N ALA A 180 -3.26 7.44 2.61
CA ALA A 180 -1.81 7.40 2.85
C ALA A 180 -1.06 7.37 1.52
N LEU A 181 -0.08 8.27 1.34
CA LEU A 181 0.88 8.26 0.24
C LEU A 181 2.21 7.72 0.78
N VAL A 182 2.70 6.64 0.19
CA VAL A 182 3.93 5.97 0.63
C VAL A 182 4.99 6.04 -0.47
N ALA A 183 6.04 6.81 -0.22
CA ALA A 183 7.10 7.16 -1.16
C ALA A 183 8.22 6.11 -1.24
N GLY A 184 7.87 4.84 -1.45
CA GLY A 184 8.85 3.75 -1.65
C GLY A 184 9.60 3.31 -0.39
N ASP A 185 10.49 2.33 -0.59
CA ASP A 185 11.28 1.67 0.45
C ASP A 185 10.39 1.12 1.58
N LEU A 186 9.54 0.17 1.20
CA LEU A 186 8.43 -0.31 2.01
C LEU A 186 8.92 -1.20 3.14
N SER A 187 9.39 -2.41 2.81
CA SER A 187 9.65 -3.45 3.79
C SER A 187 11.13 -3.57 4.20
N TYR A 188 12.04 -3.06 3.37
CA TYR A 188 13.48 -3.38 3.42
C TYR A 188 13.75 -4.89 3.49
N ALA A 189 12.93 -5.70 2.80
CA ALA A 189 13.13 -7.14 2.75
C ALA A 189 14.47 -7.51 2.09
N ASP A 190 14.91 -6.73 1.09
CA ASP A 190 16.22 -6.87 0.44
C ASP A 190 16.55 -8.30 0.03
N GLY A 191 15.54 -9.01 -0.50
CA GLY A 191 15.65 -10.41 -0.91
C GLY A 191 15.37 -11.44 0.19
N LYS A 192 15.28 -11.05 1.48
CA LYS A 192 14.77 -11.91 2.56
C LYS A 192 13.25 -11.88 2.60
N GLN A 193 12.63 -12.57 1.65
CA GLN A 193 11.20 -12.43 1.36
C GLN A 193 10.20 -12.59 2.52
N PRO A 194 10.41 -13.42 3.56
CA PRO A 194 9.51 -13.45 4.71
C PRO A 194 9.34 -12.09 5.42
N LEU A 195 10.27 -11.16 5.21
CA LEU A 195 10.16 -9.78 5.69
C LEU A 195 9.06 -8.98 4.97
N TRP A 196 8.69 -9.33 3.74
CA TRP A 196 7.50 -8.75 3.09
C TRP A 196 6.21 -9.19 3.78
N ASP A 197 6.15 -10.45 4.21
CA ASP A 197 4.98 -10.99 4.95
C ASP A 197 4.85 -10.34 6.33
N SER A 198 5.98 -10.22 7.05
CA SER A 198 6.04 -9.52 8.33
C SER A 198 5.67 -8.04 8.20
N PHE A 199 6.17 -7.36 7.16
CA PHE A 199 5.78 -5.98 6.87
C PHE A 199 4.28 -5.83 6.60
N GLY A 200 3.72 -6.69 5.73
CA GLY A 200 2.29 -6.64 5.39
C GLY A 200 1.38 -6.80 6.63
N ARG A 201 1.72 -7.72 7.53
CA ARG A 201 1.01 -7.90 8.80
C ARG A 201 1.22 -6.71 9.76
N LEU A 202 2.41 -6.11 9.77
CA LEU A 202 2.71 -4.93 10.60
C LEU A 202 1.87 -3.71 10.19
N VAL A 203 1.67 -3.48 8.89
CA VAL A 203 0.91 -2.31 8.40
C VAL A 203 -0.60 -2.55 8.28
N GLN A 204 -1.04 -3.81 8.27
CA GLN A 204 -2.46 -4.19 8.11
C GLN A 204 -3.42 -3.36 8.98
N PRO A 205 -3.17 -3.10 10.28
CA PRO A 205 -4.12 -2.34 11.12
C PRO A 205 -4.50 -0.96 10.55
N LEU A 206 -3.62 -0.32 9.79
CA LEU A 206 -3.90 0.95 9.12
C LEU A 206 -4.27 0.75 7.65
N ALA A 207 -3.56 -0.15 6.96
CA ALA A 207 -3.71 -0.36 5.52
C ALA A 207 -5.05 -1.01 5.15
N SER A 208 -5.69 -1.73 6.09
CA SER A 208 -7.04 -2.28 5.91
C SER A 208 -8.15 -1.27 6.16
N ALA A 209 -7.86 -0.09 6.72
CA ALA A 209 -8.87 0.89 7.13
C ALA A 209 -8.94 2.14 6.25
N ARG A 210 -7.82 2.47 5.59
CA ARG A 210 -7.69 3.61 4.66
C ARG A 210 -6.85 3.18 3.45
N PRO A 211 -7.08 3.76 2.27
CA PRO A 211 -6.28 3.44 1.09
C PRO A 211 -4.82 3.89 1.25
N TRP A 212 -3.91 2.96 0.96
CA TRP A 212 -2.48 3.17 0.86
C TRP A 212 -2.07 3.18 -0.62
N MET A 213 -1.59 4.34 -1.07
CA MET A 213 -1.11 4.58 -2.42
C MET A 213 0.41 4.59 -2.38
N VAL A 214 1.02 3.52 -2.84
CA VAL A 214 2.47 3.28 -2.71
C VAL A 214 3.19 3.44 -4.04
N THR A 215 4.41 3.96 -4.02
CA THR A 215 5.36 3.81 -5.13
C THR A 215 6.55 2.94 -4.71
N GLU A 216 7.46 2.71 -5.63
CA GLU A 216 8.67 1.91 -5.44
C GLU A 216 9.87 2.78 -5.06
N GLY A 217 10.78 2.22 -4.26
CA GLY A 217 12.12 2.74 -4.01
C GLY A 217 13.19 1.74 -4.45
N ASN A 218 14.46 2.05 -4.16
CA ASN A 218 15.57 1.17 -4.53
C ASN A 218 15.51 -0.17 -3.81
N HIS A 219 14.91 -0.25 -2.62
CA HIS A 219 14.81 -1.50 -1.87
C HIS A 219 13.76 -2.46 -2.46
N GLU A 220 12.80 -1.97 -3.26
CA GLU A 220 11.89 -2.84 -4.03
C GLU A 220 12.54 -3.41 -5.30
N LYS A 221 13.68 -2.86 -5.74
CA LYS A 221 14.46 -3.32 -6.90
C LYS A 221 15.29 -4.56 -6.56
N GLU A 222 14.66 -5.53 -5.92
CA GLU A 222 15.28 -6.79 -5.51
C GLU A 222 15.75 -7.58 -6.75
N LYS A 223 16.95 -8.15 -6.64
CA LYS A 223 17.56 -8.95 -7.71
C LYS A 223 17.49 -10.41 -7.33
N THR A 224 16.64 -11.21 -7.99
CA THR A 224 16.75 -12.66 -7.82
C THR A 224 18.14 -13.12 -8.29
N PRO A 225 18.85 -13.94 -7.49
CA PRO A 225 20.05 -14.62 -7.97
C PRO A 225 19.67 -15.47 -9.18
N PRO A 226 20.55 -15.63 -10.19
CA PRO A 226 20.30 -16.58 -11.26
C PRO A 226 20.10 -17.99 -10.66
N PRO A 227 19.20 -18.82 -11.20
CA PRO A 227 19.04 -20.19 -10.72
C PRO A 227 20.38 -20.94 -10.81
N PRO A 228 20.64 -21.91 -9.93
CA PRO A 228 21.85 -22.73 -10.02
C PRO A 228 21.94 -23.39 -11.41
N PRO A 229 23.15 -23.57 -11.97
CA PRO A 229 23.29 -24.18 -13.29
C PRO A 229 22.71 -25.61 -13.25
N VAL A 230 21.61 -25.82 -13.97
CA VAL A 230 21.05 -27.16 -14.17
C VAL A 230 21.87 -27.85 -15.27
N ALA A 231 22.63 -28.88 -14.91
CA ALA A 231 23.34 -29.70 -15.87
C ALA A 231 22.33 -30.32 -16.87
N GLY A 232 22.39 -29.90 -18.13
CA GLY A 232 21.52 -30.41 -19.20
C GLY A 232 20.36 -29.50 -19.62
N ALA A 233 20.14 -28.34 -18.96
CA ALA A 233 19.20 -27.35 -19.47
C ALA A 233 19.86 -26.53 -20.60
N GLY A 234 19.38 -26.71 -21.84
CA GLY A 234 19.79 -25.89 -22.98
C GLY A 234 19.60 -24.40 -22.70
N ALA A 235 20.45 -23.56 -23.29
CA ALA A 235 20.54 -22.11 -23.10
C ALA A 235 19.32 -21.31 -23.63
N GLY A 236 18.09 -21.75 -23.34
CA GLY A 236 16.86 -21.30 -24.01
C GLY A 236 15.73 -20.77 -23.10
N VAL A 237 15.80 -20.92 -21.78
CA VAL A 237 14.80 -20.31 -20.87
C VAL A 237 15.51 -19.48 -19.81
N ARG A 238 15.89 -18.25 -20.18
CA ARG A 238 16.23 -17.21 -19.21
C ARG A 238 14.90 -16.63 -18.73
N LEU A 239 14.35 -17.15 -17.63
CA LEU A 239 13.42 -16.35 -16.83
C LEU A 239 14.24 -15.16 -16.32
N SER A 240 14.11 -14.01 -16.98
CA SER A 240 14.72 -12.79 -16.46
C SER A 240 14.13 -12.54 -15.07
N PRO A 241 14.96 -12.30 -14.03
CA PRO A 241 14.49 -11.73 -12.78
C PRO A 241 13.51 -10.59 -13.07
N SER A 242 12.24 -10.71 -12.68
CA SER A 242 11.40 -9.52 -12.62
C SER A 242 11.90 -8.70 -11.44
N ARG A 243 12.64 -7.63 -11.72
CA ARG A 243 12.83 -6.57 -10.71
C ARG A 243 11.45 -6.17 -10.20
N PHE A 244 11.32 -5.83 -8.93
CA PHE A 244 10.05 -5.46 -8.32
C PHE A 244 9.01 -6.61 -8.29
N ALA A 245 9.44 -7.88 -8.30
CA ALA A 245 8.52 -9.02 -8.25
C ALA A 245 7.58 -8.97 -7.04
N ALA A 246 8.13 -8.82 -5.84
CA ALA A 246 7.37 -8.73 -4.60
C ALA A 246 6.46 -7.49 -4.58
N TYR A 247 7.00 -6.32 -4.96
CA TYR A 247 6.25 -5.07 -5.04
C TYR A 247 5.04 -5.19 -5.99
N ASN A 248 5.24 -5.63 -7.23
CA ASN A 248 4.17 -5.71 -8.23
C ASN A 248 3.12 -6.77 -7.88
N ALA A 249 3.52 -7.87 -7.24
CA ALA A 249 2.61 -8.90 -6.81
C ALA A 249 1.75 -8.46 -5.61
N ARG A 250 2.36 -7.77 -4.63
CA ARG A 250 1.69 -7.39 -3.38
C ARG A 250 0.87 -6.11 -3.55
N TRP A 251 1.44 -5.09 -4.18
CA TRP A 251 0.88 -3.75 -4.27
C TRP A 251 0.41 -3.43 -5.71
N ARG A 252 -0.76 -3.97 -6.08
CA ARG A 252 -1.36 -3.73 -7.40
C ARG A 252 -1.99 -2.32 -7.47
N MET A 253 -1.16 -1.33 -7.77
CA MET A 253 -1.56 0.07 -7.90
C MET A 253 -2.39 0.34 -9.18
N PRO A 254 -3.18 1.44 -9.26
CA PRO A 254 -4.17 1.69 -10.32
C PRO A 254 -3.56 2.15 -11.66
N ARG A 255 -2.65 1.34 -12.21
CA ARG A 255 -1.98 1.63 -13.48
C ARG A 255 -2.93 1.56 -14.68
N GLU A 256 -3.91 0.67 -14.67
CA GLU A 256 -4.84 0.51 -15.79
C GLU A 256 -5.81 1.70 -15.84
N GLU A 257 -6.30 2.12 -14.68
CA GLU A 257 -7.24 3.23 -14.51
C GLU A 257 -6.61 4.59 -14.78
N SER A 258 -5.29 4.71 -14.58
CA SER A 258 -4.50 5.90 -14.96
C SER A 258 -3.95 5.86 -16.39
N GLY A 259 -4.14 4.76 -17.12
CA GLY A 259 -3.55 4.58 -18.45
C GLY A 259 -2.03 4.38 -18.43
N SER A 260 -1.43 4.09 -17.27
CA SER A 260 -0.02 3.79 -17.13
C SER A 260 0.33 2.36 -17.61
N PRO A 261 1.44 2.19 -18.35
CA PRO A 261 1.92 0.87 -18.74
C PRO A 261 2.56 0.10 -17.57
N SER A 262 2.71 0.68 -16.36
CA SER A 262 3.43 0.08 -15.24
C SER A 262 2.81 0.40 -13.88
N SER A 263 2.94 -0.49 -12.89
CA SER A 263 2.51 -0.22 -11.50
C SER A 263 3.56 0.57 -10.71
N LEU A 264 4.72 0.83 -11.31
CA LEU A 264 5.80 1.61 -10.69
C LEU A 264 5.52 3.11 -10.75
N TYR A 265 4.67 3.57 -11.67
CA TYR A 265 4.22 4.94 -11.77
C TYR A 265 2.78 4.99 -12.26
N TYR A 266 1.97 5.86 -11.67
CA TYR A 266 0.54 5.95 -11.96
C TYR A 266 -0.01 7.26 -11.39
N SER A 267 -1.27 7.56 -11.68
CA SER A 267 -1.97 8.70 -11.08
C SER A 267 -3.33 8.28 -10.55
N PHE A 268 -3.93 9.11 -9.71
CA PHE A 268 -5.32 8.96 -9.29
C PHE A 268 -5.87 10.31 -8.86
N ASP A 269 -7.20 10.41 -8.89
CA ASP A 269 -7.90 11.59 -8.41
C ASP A 269 -8.39 11.40 -6.97
N ALA A 270 -8.30 12.45 -6.18
CA ALA A 270 -8.86 12.55 -4.84
C ALA A 270 -9.84 13.73 -4.77
N ALA A 271 -10.71 13.74 -3.74
CA ALA A 271 -11.69 14.81 -3.54
C ALA A 271 -12.56 15.09 -4.79
N GLY A 272 -13.00 14.04 -5.47
CA GLY A 272 -13.82 14.15 -6.69
C GLY A 272 -13.10 14.84 -7.86
N GLY A 273 -11.77 14.73 -7.94
CA GLY A 273 -10.95 15.37 -8.97
C GLY A 273 -10.42 16.75 -8.59
N ALA A 274 -10.70 17.24 -7.37
CA ALA A 274 -10.13 18.50 -6.90
C ALA A 274 -8.61 18.42 -6.65
N ALA A 275 -8.08 17.21 -6.39
CA ALA A 275 -6.65 16.95 -6.31
C ALA A 275 -6.29 15.78 -7.25
N HIS A 276 -5.40 16.04 -8.21
CA HIS A 276 -4.82 15.01 -9.08
C HIS A 276 -3.43 14.64 -8.56
N VAL A 277 -3.25 13.39 -8.14
CA VAL A 277 -2.00 12.90 -7.54
C VAL A 277 -1.26 12.04 -8.56
N VAL A 278 0.03 12.35 -8.77
CA VAL A 278 0.91 11.59 -9.65
C VAL A 278 2.01 10.94 -8.82
N MET A 279 2.05 9.60 -8.82
CA MET A 279 3.08 8.80 -8.16
C MET A 279 4.13 8.44 -9.22
N LEU A 280 5.33 9.04 -9.12
CA LEU A 280 6.43 8.79 -10.05
C LEU A 280 7.41 7.78 -9.44
N GLY A 281 7.73 6.72 -10.19
CA GLY A 281 8.72 5.71 -9.80
C GLY A 281 10.13 6.11 -10.24
N SER A 282 11.02 6.35 -9.29
CA SER A 282 12.40 6.82 -9.55
C SER A 282 13.29 5.78 -10.24
N TYR A 283 12.90 4.51 -10.21
CA TYR A 283 13.62 3.38 -10.79
C TYR A 283 12.83 2.67 -11.89
N ALA A 284 11.70 3.23 -12.29
CA ALA A 284 10.97 2.83 -13.48
C ALA A 284 11.74 3.29 -14.74
N TYR A 285 12.44 2.37 -15.40
CA TYR A 285 13.00 2.68 -16.71
C TYR A 285 11.88 2.75 -17.74
N VAL A 286 11.81 3.85 -18.47
CA VAL A 286 11.10 3.91 -19.74
C VAL A 286 11.99 3.20 -20.75
N GLU A 287 11.60 2.04 -21.26
CA GLU A 287 12.22 1.54 -22.50
C GLU A 287 11.88 2.56 -23.59
N GLU A 288 12.87 3.34 -24.03
CA GLU A 288 12.75 4.12 -25.25
C GLU A 288 12.37 3.14 -26.36
N ARG A 289 11.17 3.30 -26.92
CA ARG A 289 10.79 2.59 -28.14
C ARG A 289 11.72 3.11 -29.25
N GLY A 290 12.73 2.30 -29.58
CA GLY A 290 13.55 2.47 -30.78
C GLY A 290 12.76 2.30 -32.05
#